data_AF-A0A8S2GCD6-F1
#
_entry.id   AF-A0A8S2GCD6-F1
#
_cell.length_a   1.000
_cell.length_b   1.000
_cell.length_c   1.000
_cell.angle_alpha   90.00
_cell.angle_beta   90.00
_cell.angle_gamma   90.00
#
_symmetry.space_group_name_H-M   'P 1'
#
loop_
_entity.id
_entity.type
_entity.pdbx_description
1 polymer ?
#
loop_
_entity_poly.entity_id
_entity_poly.type
_entity_poly.pdbx_seq_one_letter_code
_entity_poly.pdbx_strand_id
1 'polypeptide(L)'
;MDGTWHDRFYYILKDALINDNVQFESLKACIDGRKQGYVSTTNLVNYISNHDHDRLLVEINQAKQLFGKDAMQRIRLGVVVLMTSIGIPLLWMGEEFGG
;
A
#
# COMPACT_ATOMS: atom_id res chain seq x y z
N MET A 1 7.51 -21.54 3.68
CA MET A 1 6.59 -20.50 4.19
C MET A 1 5.60 -20.25 3.08
N ASP A 2 4.35 -20.61 3.30
CA ASP A 2 3.36 -20.78 2.23
C ASP A 2 2.71 -19.45 1.79
N GLY A 3 2.68 -18.45 2.70
CA GLY A 3 2.23 -17.09 2.44
C GLY A 3 2.59 -16.18 3.62
N THR A 4 2.89 -14.90 3.38
CA THR A 4 3.18 -13.91 4.43
C THR A 4 2.61 -12.55 4.06
N TRP A 5 2.13 -11.84 5.08
CA TRP A 5 1.69 -10.45 4.97
C TRP A 5 2.92 -9.54 4.88
N HIS A 6 2.94 -8.67 3.86
CA HIS A 6 4.05 -7.76 3.63
C HIS A 6 3.84 -6.43 4.38
N ASP A 7 3.82 -6.45 5.71
CA ASP A 7 3.50 -5.25 6.53
C ASP A 7 4.42 -4.06 6.24
N ARG A 8 5.68 -4.33 5.89
CA ARG A 8 6.61 -3.28 5.49
C ARG A 8 6.14 -2.53 4.25
N PHE A 9 5.52 -3.20 3.28
CA PHE A 9 4.89 -2.56 2.12
C PHE A 9 3.82 -1.58 2.56
N TYR A 10 2.90 -2.02 3.43
CA TYR A 10 1.83 -1.20 3.97
C TYR A 10 2.38 0.06 4.65
N TYR A 11 3.26 -0.08 5.63
CA TYR A 11 3.74 1.07 6.41
C TYR A 11 4.55 2.07 5.55
N ILE A 12 5.45 1.58 4.68
CA ILE A 12 6.28 2.46 3.84
C ILE A 12 5.42 3.20 2.81
N LEU A 13 4.50 2.49 2.15
CA LEU A 13 3.64 3.12 1.15
C LEU A 13 2.64 4.08 1.81
N LYS A 14 2.06 3.72 2.96
CA LYS A 14 1.15 4.59 3.70
C LYS A 14 1.82 5.88 4.14
N ASP A 15 3.04 5.80 4.69
CA ASP A 15 3.79 6.99 5.11
C ASP A 15 4.11 7.91 3.93
N ALA A 16 4.45 7.34 2.76
CA ALA A 16 4.64 8.11 1.54
C ALA A 16 3.33 8.76 1.04
N LEU A 17 2.21 8.04 1.08
CA LEU A 17 0.91 8.51 0.58
C LEU A 17 0.24 9.53 1.50
N ILE A 18 0.42 9.40 2.81
CA ILE A 18 -0.21 10.29 3.80
C ILE A 18 0.74 11.41 4.16
N ASN A 19 1.92 11.08 4.67
CA ASN A 19 2.83 12.07 5.28
C ASN A 19 3.76 12.73 4.27
N ASP A 20 3.70 12.36 2.99
CA ASP A 20 4.60 12.82 1.94
C ASP A 20 6.09 12.48 2.22
N ASN A 21 6.32 11.49 3.08
CA ASN A 21 7.66 11.00 3.43
C ASN A 21 8.14 9.96 2.41
N VAL A 22 8.63 10.44 1.27
CA VAL A 22 9.03 9.57 0.16
C VAL A 22 10.47 9.07 0.34
N GLN A 23 10.61 7.86 0.89
CA GLN A 23 11.89 7.14 0.92
C GLN A 23 12.02 6.23 -0.31
N PHE A 24 12.57 6.77 -1.41
CA PHE A 24 12.63 6.07 -2.70
C PHE A 24 13.31 4.69 -2.64
N GLU A 25 14.39 4.53 -1.88
CA GLU A 25 15.06 3.22 -1.77
C GLU A 25 14.21 2.19 -1.00
N SER A 26 13.55 2.62 0.07
CA SER A 26 12.59 1.77 0.80
C SER A 26 11.41 1.37 -0.09
N LEU A 27 10.83 2.32 -0.85
CA LEU A 27 9.73 2.05 -1.78
C LEU A 27 10.14 1.08 -2.89
N LYS A 28 11.32 1.27 -3.51
CA LYS A 28 11.85 0.34 -4.52
C LYS A 28 12.04 -1.06 -3.94
N ALA A 29 12.45 -1.17 -2.68
CA ALA A 29 12.60 -2.46 -2.00
C ALA A 29 11.23 -3.08 -1.65
N CYS A 30 10.18 -2.30 -1.43
CA CYS A 30 8.82 -2.81 -1.23
C CYS A 30 8.17 -3.27 -2.55
N ILE A 31 8.37 -2.54 -3.64
CA ILE A 31 7.89 -2.92 -4.99
C ILE A 31 8.49 -4.26 -5.43
N ASP A 32 9.75 -4.51 -5.07
CA ASP A 32 10.42 -5.79 -5.26
C ASP A 32 10.90 -6.36 -3.92
N GLY A 33 10.00 -7.06 -3.22
CA GLY A 33 10.27 -7.65 -1.91
C GLY A 33 11.46 -8.61 -1.87
N ARG A 34 11.94 -9.13 -3.01
CA ARG A 34 13.17 -9.95 -3.03
C ARG A 34 14.38 -9.18 -2.50
N LYS A 35 14.38 -7.86 -2.64
CA LYS A 35 15.40 -6.96 -2.06
C LYS A 35 15.38 -6.89 -0.54
N GLN A 36 14.34 -7.43 0.10
CA GLN A 36 14.16 -7.50 1.54
C GLN A 36 14.39 -8.92 2.10
N GLY A 37 14.81 -9.87 1.25
CA GLY A 37 15.06 -11.25 1.65
C GLY A 37 13.88 -12.21 1.45
N TYR A 38 12.78 -11.76 0.85
CA TYR A 38 11.69 -12.66 0.45
C TYR A 38 12.14 -13.57 -0.71
N VAL A 39 12.03 -14.88 -0.50
CA VAL A 39 12.57 -15.89 -1.42
C VAL A 39 11.68 -16.12 -2.64
N SER A 40 10.36 -16.01 -2.48
CA SER A 40 9.39 -16.18 -3.57
C SER A 40 8.49 -14.96 -3.68
N THR A 41 7.94 -14.79 -4.88
CA THR A 41 6.94 -13.76 -5.20
C THR A 41 5.52 -14.31 -5.07
N THR A 42 5.35 -15.63 -5.04
CA THR A 42 4.04 -16.30 -4.98
C THR A 42 3.53 -16.50 -3.56
N ASN A 43 4.28 -16.05 -2.56
CA ASN A 43 3.93 -16.16 -1.14
C ASN A 43 4.01 -14.81 -0.42
N LEU A 44 4.16 -13.71 -1.16
CA LEU A 44 4.28 -12.37 -0.60
C LEU A 44 3.01 -11.59 -0.91
N VAL A 45 2.20 -11.32 0.12
CA VAL A 45 0.93 -10.61 -0.02
C VAL A 45 1.16 -9.12 0.25
N ASN A 46 1.07 -8.31 -0.80
CA ASN A 46 1.13 -6.86 -0.74
C ASN A 46 -0.28 -6.30 -0.48
N TYR A 47 -0.40 -5.27 0.35
CA TYR A 47 -1.68 -4.63 0.67
C TYR A 47 -1.47 -3.17 1.06
N ILE A 48 -2.51 -2.35 0.88
CA ILE A 48 -2.52 -0.93 1.28
C ILE A 48 -3.54 -0.61 2.37
N SER A 49 -4.47 -1.54 2.61
CA SER A 49 -5.42 -1.56 3.73
C SER A 49 -5.85 -3.00 3.98
N ASN A 50 -6.42 -3.25 5.15
CA ASN A 50 -7.10 -4.50 5.51
C ASN A 50 -8.17 -4.18 6.57
N HIS A 51 -8.83 -5.22 7.09
CA HIS A 51 -9.88 -5.07 8.11
C HIS A 51 -9.37 -4.70 9.51
N ASP A 52 -8.05 -4.73 9.74
CA ASP A 52 -7.41 -4.40 11.02
C ASP A 52 -7.02 -2.92 11.12
N HIS A 53 -7.19 -2.16 10.03
CA HIS A 53 -6.85 -0.76 9.92
C HIS A 53 -8.01 0.07 9.39
N ASP A 54 -7.99 1.37 9.68
CA ASP A 54 -8.90 2.32 9.05
C ASP A 54 -8.67 2.33 7.52
N ARG A 55 -9.74 2.63 6.78
CA ARG A 55 -9.65 2.78 5.32
C ARG A 55 -8.62 3.87 4.99
N LEU A 56 -7.79 3.64 3.98
CA LEU A 56 -6.80 4.63 3.53
C LEU A 56 -7.41 6.01 3.23
N LEU A 57 -8.63 6.07 2.67
CA LEU A 57 -9.36 7.32 2.46
C LEU A 57 -9.61 8.07 3.79
N VAL A 58 -10.04 7.35 4.83
CA VAL A 58 -10.29 7.92 6.16
C VAL A 58 -9.00 8.45 6.76
N GLU A 59 -7.92 7.67 6.69
CA GLU A 59 -6.61 8.09 7.21
C GLU A 59 -6.08 9.35 6.49
N ILE A 60 -6.20 9.41 5.15
CA ILE A 60 -5.81 10.60 4.36
C ILE A 60 -6.65 11.82 4.76
N ASN A 61 -7.97 11.65 4.86
CA ASN A 61 -8.88 12.74 5.22
C ASN A 61 -8.55 13.29 6.62
N GLN A 62 -8.33 12.41 7.60
CA GLN A 62 -8.02 12.80 8.98
C GLN A 62 -6.66 13.52 9.07
N ALA A 63 -5.62 12.96 8.46
CA ALA A 63 -4.26 13.48 8.58
C ALA A 63 -4.01 14.75 7.75
N LYS A 64 -4.68 14.90 6.60
CA LYS A 64 -4.38 15.96 5.62
C LYS A 64 -5.54 16.90 5.32
N GLN A 65 -6.74 16.63 5.80
CA GLN A 65 -7.96 17.38 5.43
C GLN A 65 -8.15 17.48 3.91
N LEU A 66 -7.69 16.45 3.19
CA LEU A 66 -7.86 16.31 1.75
C LEU A 66 -9.14 15.53 1.45
N PHE A 67 -9.86 15.91 0.40
CA PHE A 67 -11.12 15.28 0.03
C PHE A 67 -11.28 15.19 -1.49
N GLY A 68 -12.27 14.42 -1.94
CA GLY A 68 -12.64 14.35 -3.35
C GLY A 68 -11.48 13.95 -4.26
N LYS A 69 -11.17 14.78 -5.26
CA LYS A 69 -10.17 14.46 -6.29
C LYS A 69 -8.77 14.29 -5.72
N ASP A 70 -8.39 15.10 -4.74
CA ASP A 70 -7.01 15.11 -4.22
C ASP A 70 -6.75 13.88 -3.36
N ALA A 71 -7.70 13.50 -2.51
CA ALA A 71 -7.65 12.24 -1.76
C ALA A 71 -7.66 11.04 -2.72
N MET A 72 -8.54 11.07 -3.73
CA MET A 72 -8.66 9.99 -4.71
C MET A 72 -7.39 9.84 -5.58
N GLN A 73 -6.67 10.92 -5.86
CA GLN A 73 -5.39 10.83 -6.58
C GLN A 73 -4.33 10.07 -5.79
N ARG A 74 -4.28 10.27 -4.46
CA ARG A 74 -3.38 9.51 -3.56
C ARG A 74 -3.78 8.04 -3.48
N ILE A 75 -5.07 7.74 -3.35
CA ILE A 75 -5.57 6.35 -3.35
C ILE A 75 -5.23 5.66 -4.66
N ARG A 76 -5.48 6.30 -5.81
CA ARG A 76 -5.12 5.76 -7.13
C ARG A 76 -3.63 5.48 -7.24
N LEU A 77 -2.78 6.36 -6.72
CA LEU A 77 -1.33 6.11 -6.69
C LEU A 77 -1.02 4.86 -5.86
N GLY A 78 -1.60 4.71 -4.67
CA GLY A 78 -1.44 3.53 -3.84
C GLY A 78 -1.87 2.24 -4.53
N VAL A 79 -3.03 2.24 -5.19
CA VAL A 79 -3.54 1.10 -5.96
C VAL A 79 -2.65 0.77 -7.15
N VAL A 80 -2.16 1.78 -7.89
CA VAL A 80 -1.21 1.54 -9.00
C VAL A 80 0.07 0.89 -8.49
N VAL A 81 0.62 1.38 -7.38
CA VAL A 81 1.82 0.78 -6.78
C VAL A 81 1.53 -0.67 -6.34
N LEU A 82 0.39 -0.92 -5.68
CA LEU A 82 -0.03 -2.27 -5.29
C LEU A 82 -0.12 -3.24 -6.48
N MET A 83 -0.86 -2.86 -7.52
CA MET A 83 -1.17 -3.72 -8.66
C MET A 83 0.02 -3.96 -9.59
N THR A 84 1.07 -3.12 -9.49
CA THR A 84 2.29 -3.24 -10.29
C THR A 84 3.49 -3.76 -9.51
N SER A 85 3.33 -3.99 -8.20
CA SER A 85 4.39 -4.55 -7.35
C SER A 85 4.51 -6.06 -7.51
N ILE A 86 5.72 -6.57 -7.32
CA ILE A 86 6.00 -8.00 -7.35
C ILE A 86 5.41 -8.64 -6.10
N GLY A 87 4.54 -9.63 -6.28
CA GLY A 87 3.83 -10.29 -5.19
C GLY A 87 2.39 -10.62 -5.57
N ILE A 88 1.59 -10.95 -4.58
CA ILE A 88 0.15 -11.13 -4.69
C ILE A 88 -0.50 -9.84 -4.15
N PRO A 89 -1.23 -9.08 -4.98
CA PRO A 89 -1.98 -7.93 -4.49
C PRO A 89 -3.22 -8.39 -3.72
N LEU A 90 -3.44 -7.82 -2.54
CA LEU A 90 -4.67 -7.93 -1.79
C LEU A 90 -5.42 -6.60 -1.85
N LEU A 91 -6.66 -6.65 -2.32
CA LEU A 91 -7.63 -5.56 -2.22
C LEU A 91 -8.67 -5.93 -1.18
N TRP A 92 -8.90 -5.03 -0.22
CA TRP A 92 -9.97 -5.19 0.74
C TRP A 92 -11.29 -4.64 0.15
N MET A 93 -12.35 -5.45 0.18
CA MET A 93 -13.69 -5.10 -0.33
C MET A 93 -14.07 -3.66 0.04
N GLY A 94 -14.41 -2.85 -0.97
CA GLY A 94 -14.71 -1.41 -0.88
C GLY A 94 -13.62 -0.53 -1.46
N GLU A 95 -12.35 -0.95 -1.43
CA GLU A 95 -11.23 -0.18 -2.00
C GLU A 95 -11.35 0.01 -3.51
N GLU A 96 -11.98 -0.95 -4.21
CA GLU A 96 -12.24 -0.88 -5.65
C GLU A 96 -13.16 0.29 -6.06
N PHE A 97 -13.93 0.83 -5.10
CA PHE A 97 -14.80 2.00 -5.29
C PHE A 97 -14.24 3.29 -4.69
N GLY A 98 -13.04 3.24 -4.09
CA GLY A 98 -12.39 4.41 -3.50
C GLY A 98 -12.27 4.41 -1.98
N GLY A 99 -12.64 3.32 -1.30
CA GLY A 99 -12.50 3.17 0.16
C GLY A 99 -13.82 3.17 0.91
#